data_AF-A0A1N7MZI1-F1
#
_entry.id   AF-A0A1N7MZI1-F1
#
_cell.length_a   1.000
_cell.length_b   1.000
_cell.length_c   1.000
_cell.angle_alpha   90.00
_cell.angle_beta   90.00
_cell.angle_gamma   90.00
#
_symmetry.space_group_name_H-M   'P 1'
#
loop_
_entity.id
_entity.type
_entity.pdbx_description
1 polymer ?
#
loop_
_entity_poly.entity_id
_entity_poly.type
_entity_poly.pdbx_seq_one_letter_code
_entity_poly.pdbx_strand_id
1 'polypeptide(L)'
;MRALLLALTLLATPAAAQDLSIGRLFGGGFSSVRLCTATLVGPATLLTAAHCVTLPDGRARSPMGLGFVAGWDGKRHEAAASVEEIVLHPDAVQEGAVDVAHDLAILRLNRALAPAPVAVGSAAPQGPFTMVGYPREAPDRQTTREECSGEARRGRWYLGCAVSKGMSGGPVFFGTGTGRRIVGVISAIAGGDAVVAPVDPWVIREAARPYTP
;
A
#
# COMPACT_ATOMS: atom_id res chain seq x y z
N MET A 1 -23.16 -30.21 -45.52
CA MET A 1 -22.17 -29.36 -44.82
C MET A 1 -22.50 -29.37 -43.33
N ARG A 2 -21.69 -30.06 -42.51
CA ARG A 2 -21.84 -30.08 -41.03
C ARG A 2 -21.17 -28.83 -40.47
N ALA A 3 -21.95 -27.92 -39.87
CA ALA A 3 -21.40 -26.78 -39.15
C ALA A 3 -20.88 -27.25 -37.79
N LEU A 4 -19.57 -27.16 -37.59
CA LEU A 4 -18.90 -27.43 -36.31
C LEU A 4 -18.99 -26.14 -35.47
N LEU A 5 -19.88 -26.12 -34.47
CA LEU A 5 -19.93 -25.05 -33.48
C LEU A 5 -18.80 -25.27 -32.46
N LEU A 6 -17.71 -24.50 -32.57
CA LEU A 6 -16.72 -24.37 -31.49
C LEU A 6 -17.36 -23.54 -30.37
N ALA A 7 -17.70 -24.20 -29.26
CA ALA A 7 -18.03 -23.52 -28.01
C ALA A 7 -16.74 -23.01 -27.38
N LEU A 8 -16.50 -21.70 -27.44
CA LEU A 8 -15.42 -21.02 -26.74
C LEU A 8 -15.81 -20.89 -25.26
N THR A 9 -15.34 -21.80 -24.41
CA THR A 9 -15.50 -21.69 -22.97
C THR A 9 -14.59 -20.57 -22.45
N LEU A 10 -15.20 -19.42 -22.12
CA LEU A 10 -14.53 -18.38 -21.33
C LEU A 10 -14.22 -18.96 -19.95
N LEU A 11 -12.96 -19.33 -19.71
CA LEU A 11 -12.48 -19.59 -18.36
C LEU A 11 -12.39 -18.25 -17.63
N ALA A 12 -13.40 -17.96 -16.81
CA ALA A 12 -13.33 -16.82 -15.90
C ALA A 12 -12.12 -17.02 -14.97
N THR A 13 -11.13 -16.13 -15.06
CA THR A 13 -10.07 -16.07 -14.07
C THR A 13 -10.73 -15.76 -12.73
N PRO A 14 -10.48 -16.55 -11.67
CA PRO A 14 -11.01 -16.23 -10.36
C PRO A 14 -10.49 -14.84 -9.99
N ALA A 15 -11.40 -13.92 -9.69
CA ALA A 15 -11.02 -12.64 -9.14
C ALA A 15 -10.21 -12.91 -7.87
N ALA A 16 -8.96 -12.43 -7.83
CA ALA A 16 -8.16 -12.52 -6.62
C ALA A 16 -8.98 -11.95 -5.45
N ALA A 17 -9.12 -12.73 -4.38
CA ALA A 17 -9.86 -12.31 -3.21
C ALA A 17 -9.25 -10.98 -2.69
N GLN A 18 -10.10 -10.02 -2.32
CA GLN A 18 -9.63 -8.77 -1.73
C GLN A 18 -8.94 -9.08 -0.40
N ASP A 19 -7.76 -8.50 -0.19
CA ASP A 19 -7.13 -8.49 1.11
C ASP A 19 -7.84 -7.49 2.02
N LEU A 20 -8.46 -7.97 3.08
CA LEU A 20 -9.27 -7.13 3.97
C LEU A 20 -8.43 -6.17 4.83
N SER A 21 -7.12 -6.40 4.95
CA SER A 21 -6.21 -5.53 5.69
C SER A 21 -5.72 -4.33 4.86
N ILE A 22 -5.83 -4.43 3.53
CA ILE A 22 -5.36 -3.42 2.58
C ILE A 22 -6.53 -2.55 2.17
N GLY A 23 -6.32 -1.25 2.12
CA GLY A 23 -7.39 -0.32 1.83
C GLY A 23 -6.95 0.91 1.07
N ARG A 24 -7.96 1.59 0.54
CA ARG A 24 -7.79 2.89 -0.09
C ARG A 24 -7.60 3.95 0.99
N LEU A 25 -6.48 4.64 0.95
CA LEU A 25 -6.22 5.87 1.68
C LEU A 25 -6.60 7.05 0.79
N PHE A 26 -7.42 7.96 1.29
CA PHE A 26 -7.84 9.11 0.52
C PHE A 26 -7.91 10.37 1.36
N GLY A 27 -7.76 11.51 0.72
CA GLY A 27 -7.94 12.81 1.34
C GLY A 27 -7.46 13.93 0.43
N GLY A 28 -7.76 15.18 0.80
CA GLY A 28 -7.52 16.34 -0.03
C GLY A 28 -8.61 17.39 0.14
N GLY A 29 -8.54 18.44 -0.68
CA GLY A 29 -9.51 19.53 -0.66
C GLY A 29 -10.59 19.37 -1.73
N PHE A 30 -11.55 20.28 -1.75
CA PHE A 30 -12.67 20.30 -2.70
C PHE A 30 -12.25 20.17 -4.18
N SER A 31 -11.09 20.69 -4.56
CA SER A 31 -10.61 20.71 -5.94
C SER A 31 -9.72 19.52 -6.32
N SER A 32 -9.25 18.71 -5.37
CA SER A 32 -8.46 17.51 -5.69
C SER A 32 -8.49 16.47 -4.56
N VAL A 33 -8.90 15.26 -4.90
CA VAL A 33 -8.79 14.08 -4.03
C VAL A 33 -7.52 13.32 -4.39
N ARG A 34 -6.68 13.11 -3.38
CA ARG A 34 -5.52 12.24 -3.48
C ARG A 34 -5.92 10.84 -3.08
N LEU A 35 -5.58 9.87 -3.92
CA LEU A 35 -5.84 8.46 -3.71
C LEU A 35 -4.51 7.75 -3.59
N CYS A 36 -4.39 6.96 -2.54
CA CYS A 36 -3.26 6.11 -2.19
C CYS A 36 -3.79 4.78 -1.65
N THR A 37 -2.88 3.91 -1.28
CA THR A 37 -3.13 2.66 -0.56
C THR A 37 -2.47 2.72 0.82
N ALA A 38 -3.05 2.04 1.79
CA ALA A 38 -2.44 1.77 3.09
C ALA A 38 -2.80 0.36 3.56
N THR A 39 -2.07 -0.17 4.54
CA THR A 39 -2.30 -1.51 5.09
C THR A 39 -2.37 -1.47 6.61
N LEU A 40 -3.33 -2.19 7.20
CA LEU A 40 -3.40 -2.41 8.64
C LEU A 40 -2.20 -3.24 9.12
N VAL A 41 -1.39 -2.63 10.01
CA VAL A 41 -0.25 -3.25 10.70
C VAL A 41 -0.46 -3.33 12.21
N GLY A 42 -1.54 -2.71 12.70
CA GLY A 42 -2.14 -2.94 14.02
C GLY A 42 -3.65 -2.67 13.95
N PRO A 43 -4.43 -2.94 15.03
CA PRO A 43 -5.90 -2.81 14.99
C PRO A 43 -6.41 -1.42 14.60
N ALA A 44 -5.64 -0.37 14.91
CA ALA A 44 -5.92 1.02 14.53
C ALA A 44 -4.67 1.70 13.95
N THR A 45 -3.79 0.94 13.29
CA THR A 45 -2.49 1.43 12.83
C THR A 45 -2.25 1.00 11.39
N LEU A 46 -1.92 1.98 10.54
CA LEU A 46 -1.68 1.78 9.13
C LEU A 46 -0.21 2.05 8.77
N LEU A 47 0.30 1.31 7.78
CA LEU A 47 1.53 1.62 7.05
C LEU A 47 1.17 2.14 5.65
N THR A 48 1.81 3.22 5.23
CA THR A 48 1.67 3.82 3.88
C THR A 48 2.96 4.55 3.49
N ALA A 49 2.96 5.22 2.33
CA ALA A 49 4.05 6.08 1.89
C ALA A 49 3.97 7.48 2.53
N ALA A 50 5.10 8.13 2.80
CA ALA A 50 5.12 9.49 3.35
C ALA A 50 4.53 10.52 2.39
N HIS A 51 4.84 10.45 1.09
CA HIS A 51 4.21 11.31 0.08
C HIS A 51 2.69 11.10 -0.01
N CYS A 52 2.18 9.98 0.53
CA CYS A 52 0.76 9.74 0.69
C CYS A 52 0.12 10.62 1.77
N VAL A 53 0.89 11.33 2.59
CA VAL A 53 0.39 12.18 3.68
C VAL A 53 1.14 13.51 3.84
N THR A 54 2.07 13.84 2.93
CA THR A 54 2.77 15.14 2.92
C THR A 54 2.28 16.07 1.80
N LEU A 55 2.60 17.36 1.97
CA LEU A 55 2.60 18.38 0.94
C LEU A 55 3.87 18.26 0.07
N PRO A 56 3.91 18.90 -1.11
CA PRO A 56 5.10 18.86 -1.98
C PRO A 56 6.39 19.38 -1.32
N ASP A 57 6.26 20.24 -0.30
CA ASP A 57 7.37 20.78 0.49
C ASP A 57 7.78 19.88 1.68
N GLY A 58 7.25 18.65 1.72
CA GLY A 58 7.54 17.65 2.75
C GLY A 58 6.78 17.83 4.05
N ARG A 59 6.06 18.94 4.28
CA ARG A 59 5.26 19.09 5.51
C ARG A 59 4.15 18.06 5.56
N ALA A 60 3.91 17.46 6.72
CA ALA A 60 2.74 16.61 6.93
C ALA A 60 1.45 17.39 6.66
N ARG A 61 0.47 16.72 6.04
CA ARG A 61 -0.89 17.25 5.90
C ARG A 61 -1.61 17.20 7.24
N SER A 62 -2.71 17.94 7.32
CA SER A 62 -3.67 17.72 8.41
C SER A 62 -4.25 16.31 8.30
N PRO A 63 -4.36 15.56 9.41
CA PRO A 63 -5.11 14.31 9.46
C PRO A 63 -6.60 14.52 9.14
N MET A 64 -7.12 15.72 9.42
CA MET A 64 -8.51 16.07 9.16
C MET A 64 -8.86 15.91 7.67
N GLY A 65 -9.86 15.08 7.39
CA GLY A 65 -10.30 14.76 6.04
C GLY A 65 -9.49 13.64 5.34
N LEU A 66 -8.56 12.99 6.05
CA LEU A 66 -7.96 11.74 5.61
C LEU A 66 -8.81 10.56 6.09
N GLY A 67 -9.15 9.67 5.17
CA GLY A 67 -9.94 8.47 5.45
C GLY A 67 -9.32 7.21 4.86
N PHE A 68 -9.66 6.08 5.46
CA PHE A 68 -9.22 4.76 5.05
C PHE A 68 -10.42 3.83 4.86
N VAL A 69 -10.45 3.08 3.75
CA VAL A 69 -11.46 2.06 3.46
C VAL A 69 -10.79 0.73 3.15
N ALA A 70 -10.92 -0.24 4.05
CA ALA A 70 -10.30 -1.55 3.98
C ALA A 70 -11.14 -2.53 3.13
N GLY A 71 -10.47 -3.33 2.30
CA GLY A 71 -11.09 -4.45 1.58
C GLY A 71 -12.24 -4.06 0.64
N TRP A 72 -12.19 -2.87 0.02
CA TRP A 72 -13.21 -2.45 -0.94
C TRP A 72 -13.11 -3.25 -2.24
N ASP A 73 -14.23 -3.81 -2.70
CA ASP A 73 -14.36 -4.63 -3.94
C ASP A 73 -15.21 -3.98 -5.06
N GLY A 74 -15.58 -2.71 -4.90
CA GLY A 74 -16.49 -1.98 -5.79
C GLY A 74 -17.94 -1.99 -5.35
N LYS A 75 -18.33 -2.94 -4.50
CA LYS A 75 -19.70 -3.06 -3.99
C LYS A 75 -19.76 -2.91 -2.47
N ARG A 76 -18.81 -3.53 -1.76
CA ARG A 76 -18.74 -3.60 -0.30
C ARG A 76 -17.33 -3.32 0.17
N HIS A 77 -17.22 -2.76 1.36
CA HIS A 77 -15.97 -2.62 2.08
C HIS A 77 -16.12 -3.27 3.45
N GLU A 78 -15.01 -3.74 4.00
CA GLU A 78 -15.01 -4.45 5.28
C GLU A 78 -15.04 -3.46 6.45
N ALA A 79 -14.27 -2.39 6.35
CA ALA A 79 -14.16 -1.40 7.41
C ALA A 79 -13.74 -0.03 6.87
N ALA A 80 -14.10 1.03 7.59
CA ALA A 80 -13.64 2.38 7.33
C ALA A 80 -13.40 3.16 8.62
N ALA A 81 -12.41 4.05 8.61
CA ALA A 81 -12.07 4.93 9.72
C ALA A 81 -11.40 6.22 9.20
N SER A 82 -11.37 7.23 10.06
CA SER A 82 -10.62 8.46 9.83
C SER A 82 -9.22 8.34 10.43
N VAL A 83 -8.27 9.06 9.84
CA VAL A 83 -6.92 9.18 10.39
C VAL A 83 -6.91 10.27 11.47
N GLU A 84 -6.35 9.94 12.63
CA GLU A 84 -6.20 10.82 13.80
C GLU A 84 -4.78 11.38 13.90
N GLU A 85 -3.77 10.55 13.61
CA GLU A 85 -2.35 10.91 13.74
C GLU A 85 -1.55 10.47 12.50
N ILE A 86 -0.56 11.28 12.14
CA ILE A 86 0.42 11.00 11.08
C ILE A 86 1.81 11.01 11.69
N VAL A 87 2.51 9.89 11.60
CA VAL A 87 3.89 9.72 12.06
C VAL A 87 4.75 9.42 10.83
N LEU A 88 5.49 10.43 10.36
CA LEU A 88 6.43 10.25 9.25
C LEU A 88 7.67 9.50 9.73
N HIS A 89 8.28 8.71 8.83
CA HIS A 89 9.64 8.23 9.06
C HIS A 89 10.57 9.44 9.30
N PRO A 90 11.53 9.39 10.25
CA PRO A 90 12.39 10.53 10.58
C PRO A 90 13.14 11.09 9.37
N ASP A 91 13.58 10.20 8.49
CA ASP A 91 14.28 10.54 7.25
C ASP A 91 13.36 10.65 6.02
N ALA A 92 12.03 10.62 6.20
CA ALA A 92 11.08 10.69 5.08
C ALA A 92 11.23 11.98 4.24
N VAL A 93 11.74 13.05 4.85
CA VAL A 93 11.86 14.36 4.22
C VAL A 93 13.30 14.86 4.36
N GLN A 94 13.93 15.14 3.22
CA GLN A 94 15.26 15.74 3.14
C GLN A 94 15.21 16.95 2.23
N GLU A 95 15.82 18.06 2.66
CA GLU A 95 15.91 19.30 1.87
C GLU A 95 14.55 19.83 1.36
N GLY A 96 13.47 19.59 2.12
CA GLY A 96 12.12 20.03 1.75
C GLY A 96 11.42 19.16 0.71
N ALA A 97 11.92 17.95 0.44
CA ALA A 97 11.30 16.98 -0.45
C ALA A 97 11.27 15.59 0.18
N VAL A 98 10.36 14.72 -0.29
CA VAL A 98 10.30 13.33 0.17
C VAL A 98 11.52 12.54 -0.34
N ASP A 99 12.23 11.88 0.57
CA ASP A 99 13.26 10.90 0.21
C ASP A 99 12.61 9.55 -0.10
N VAL A 100 12.73 9.12 -1.36
CA VAL A 100 12.16 7.87 -1.86
C VAL A 100 12.70 6.64 -1.12
N ALA A 101 13.92 6.69 -0.55
CA ALA A 101 14.46 5.56 0.24
C ALA A 101 13.74 5.38 1.59
N HIS A 102 13.17 6.46 2.14
CA HIS A 102 12.51 6.50 3.43
C HIS A 102 11.06 7.01 3.33
N ASP A 103 10.44 6.85 2.15
CA ASP A 103 9.08 7.31 1.85
C ASP A 103 8.03 6.44 2.55
N LEU A 104 7.99 6.54 3.87
CA LEU A 104 7.27 5.68 4.80
C LEU A 104 6.57 6.52 5.85
N ALA A 105 5.33 6.16 6.18
CA ALA A 105 4.60 6.78 7.27
C ALA A 105 3.72 5.74 7.98
N ILE A 106 3.60 5.92 9.30
CA ILE A 106 2.64 5.22 10.15
C ILE A 106 1.47 6.17 10.40
N LEU A 107 0.25 5.70 10.21
CA LEU A 107 -0.96 6.45 10.52
C LEU A 107 -1.70 5.78 11.67
N ARG A 108 -2.26 6.57 12.57
CA ARG A 108 -3.14 6.07 13.64
C ARG A 108 -4.58 6.45 13.36
N LEU A 109 -5.48 5.49 13.50
CA LEU A 109 -6.91 5.64 13.22
C LEU A 109 -7.66 6.08 14.48
N ASN A 110 -8.82 6.72 14.29
CA ASN A 110 -9.70 7.14 15.38
C ASN A 110 -10.49 6.01 16.06
N ARG A 111 -10.38 4.76 15.54
CA ARG A 111 -10.99 3.55 16.12
C ARG A 111 -10.29 2.30 15.58
N ALA A 112 -10.35 1.22 16.34
CA ALA A 112 -9.91 -0.09 15.87
C ALA A 112 -10.85 -0.63 14.78
N LEU A 113 -10.28 -1.35 13.83
CA LEU A 113 -10.97 -2.01 12.74
C LEU A 113 -10.92 -3.54 12.93
N ALA A 114 -11.93 -4.23 12.41
CA ALA A 114 -12.07 -5.68 12.53
C ALA A 114 -11.05 -6.52 11.73
N PRO A 115 -10.58 -6.11 10.52
CA PRO A 115 -9.62 -6.90 9.76
C PRO A 115 -8.33 -7.18 10.54
N ALA A 116 -7.84 -8.41 10.41
CA ALA A 116 -6.58 -8.81 11.02
C ALA A 116 -5.41 -7.98 10.46
N PRO A 117 -4.56 -7.38 11.32
CA PRO A 117 -3.37 -6.68 10.86
C PRO A 117 -2.34 -7.62 10.25
N VAL A 118 -1.50 -7.09 9.37
CA VAL A 118 -0.39 -7.83 8.76
C VAL A 118 0.92 -7.55 9.48
N ALA A 119 1.71 -8.59 9.68
CA ALA A 119 3.04 -8.46 10.24
C ALA A 119 3.95 -7.61 9.35
N VAL A 120 4.83 -6.85 9.98
CA VAL A 120 5.87 -6.04 9.32
C VAL A 120 7.22 -6.67 9.62
N GLY A 121 8.10 -6.75 8.63
CA GLY A 121 9.45 -7.29 8.82
C GLY A 121 10.38 -6.95 7.67
N SER A 122 11.42 -7.75 7.49
CA SER A 122 12.44 -7.52 6.46
C SER A 122 12.56 -8.70 5.49
N ALA A 123 13.15 -8.41 4.33
CA ALA A 123 13.57 -9.38 3.32
C ALA A 123 14.76 -8.83 2.53
N ALA A 124 15.48 -9.73 1.86
CA ALA A 124 16.48 -9.37 0.88
C ALA A 124 15.80 -8.91 -0.43
N PRO A 125 16.37 -7.95 -1.18
CA PRO A 125 15.69 -7.23 -2.27
C PRO A 125 15.42 -8.05 -3.54
N GLN A 126 15.82 -9.32 -3.60
CA GLN A 126 15.72 -10.15 -4.80
C GLN A 126 14.29 -10.67 -5.06
N GLY A 127 13.47 -10.81 -4.00
CA GLY A 127 12.13 -11.39 -4.10
C GLY A 127 12.12 -12.93 -4.09
N PRO A 128 11.05 -13.58 -4.60
CA PRO A 128 9.88 -12.95 -5.23
C PRO A 128 9.01 -12.21 -4.21
N PHE A 129 8.34 -11.16 -4.69
CA PHE A 129 7.43 -10.33 -3.90
C PHE A 129 6.04 -10.29 -4.50
N THR A 130 5.05 -10.04 -3.64
CA THR A 130 3.68 -9.72 -4.05
C THR A 130 3.38 -8.27 -3.70
N MET A 131 2.97 -7.47 -4.67
CA MET A 131 2.55 -6.08 -4.47
C MET A 131 1.05 -5.95 -4.65
N VAL A 132 0.40 -5.20 -3.77
CA VAL A 132 -1.04 -4.95 -3.84
C VAL A 132 -1.32 -3.46 -3.71
N GLY A 133 -2.28 -2.93 -4.48
CA GLY A 133 -2.67 -1.54 -4.38
C GLY A 133 -4.04 -1.24 -4.98
N TYR A 134 -4.59 -0.07 -4.64
CA TYR A 134 -5.80 0.50 -5.23
C TYR A 134 -5.43 1.53 -6.32
N PRO A 135 -5.39 1.13 -7.60
CA PRO A 135 -5.04 2.05 -8.67
C PRO A 135 -6.13 3.11 -8.88
N ARG A 136 -5.76 4.29 -9.35
CA ARG A 136 -6.69 5.44 -9.53
C ARG A 136 -7.77 5.15 -10.56
N GLU A 137 -7.43 4.40 -11.60
CA GLU A 137 -8.33 3.99 -12.69
C GLU A 137 -9.39 2.96 -12.23
N ALA A 138 -9.12 2.26 -11.13
CA ALA A 138 -10.04 1.32 -10.51
C ALA A 138 -9.97 1.48 -8.97
N PRO A 139 -10.38 2.64 -8.45
CA PRO A 139 -10.11 3.05 -7.06
C PRO A 139 -10.93 2.26 -6.05
N ASP A 140 -11.75 1.33 -6.52
CA ASP A 140 -12.70 0.55 -5.76
C ASP A 140 -12.31 -0.94 -5.68
N ARG A 141 -11.19 -1.34 -6.30
CA ARG A 141 -10.72 -2.73 -6.31
C ARG A 141 -9.20 -2.82 -6.22
N GLN A 142 -8.70 -3.86 -5.57
CA GLN A 142 -7.27 -4.14 -5.53
C GLN A 142 -6.74 -4.64 -6.88
N THR A 143 -5.50 -4.26 -7.15
CA THR A 143 -4.65 -4.82 -8.19
C THR A 143 -3.46 -5.49 -7.54
N THR A 144 -3.28 -6.77 -7.85
CA THR A 144 -2.16 -7.58 -7.35
C THR A 144 -1.13 -7.79 -8.45
N ARG A 145 0.15 -7.78 -8.07
CA ARG A 145 1.30 -8.19 -8.89
C ARG A 145 2.06 -9.24 -8.09
N GLU A 146 2.29 -10.40 -8.69
CA GLU A 146 2.99 -11.52 -8.07
C GLU A 146 4.31 -11.76 -8.79
N GLU A 147 5.19 -12.55 -8.18
CA GLU A 147 6.50 -12.91 -8.75
C GLU A 147 7.35 -11.69 -9.12
N CYS A 148 7.22 -10.60 -8.36
CA CYS A 148 8.00 -9.40 -8.57
C CYS A 148 9.41 -9.59 -8.01
N SER A 149 10.41 -9.55 -8.87
CA SER A 149 11.82 -9.61 -8.50
C SER A 149 12.56 -8.35 -8.95
N GLY A 150 13.73 -8.10 -8.36
CA GLY A 150 14.49 -6.92 -8.69
C GLY A 150 15.78 -6.80 -7.90
N GLU A 151 16.24 -5.56 -7.74
CA GLU A 151 17.50 -5.26 -7.07
C GLU A 151 17.40 -3.99 -6.23
N ALA A 152 18.31 -3.88 -5.26
CA ALA A 152 18.45 -2.68 -4.45
C ALA A 152 19.48 -1.72 -5.05
N ARG A 153 19.13 -0.44 -5.18
CA ARG A 153 20.05 0.64 -5.56
C ARG A 153 19.75 1.87 -4.72
N ARG A 154 20.79 2.43 -4.09
CA ARG A 154 20.70 3.69 -3.30
C ARG A 154 19.53 3.66 -2.29
N GLY A 155 19.47 2.60 -1.46
CA GLY A 155 18.47 2.45 -0.40
C GLY A 155 17.05 2.11 -0.86
N ARG A 156 16.82 1.89 -2.15
CA ARG A 156 15.49 1.62 -2.74
C ARG A 156 15.50 0.33 -3.53
N TRP A 157 14.35 -0.31 -3.68
CA TRP A 157 14.25 -1.48 -4.57
C TRP A 157 13.55 -1.11 -5.87
N TYR A 158 14.07 -1.66 -6.96
CA TYR A 158 13.51 -1.53 -8.31
C TYR A 158 12.98 -2.90 -8.70
N LEU A 159 11.67 -3.07 -8.66
CA LEU A 159 11.01 -4.35 -8.91
C LEU A 159 10.34 -4.32 -10.30
N GLY A 160 10.54 -5.38 -11.08
CA GLY A 160 10.08 -5.52 -12.47
C GLY A 160 8.57 -5.75 -12.62
N CYS A 161 7.76 -5.07 -11.83
CA CYS A 161 6.31 -5.18 -11.83
C CYS A 161 5.67 -3.80 -12.02
N ALA A 162 4.80 -3.71 -13.02
CA ALA A 162 4.10 -2.47 -13.32
C ALA A 162 3.12 -2.07 -12.22
N VAL A 163 3.24 -0.83 -11.75
CA VAL A 163 2.32 -0.18 -10.80
C VAL A 163 1.81 1.14 -11.40
N SER A 164 0.68 1.65 -10.90
CA SER A 164 0.07 2.89 -11.38
C SER A 164 -0.25 3.85 -10.22
N LYS A 165 -0.61 5.09 -10.56
CA LYS A 165 -0.99 6.11 -9.56
C LYS A 165 -2.15 5.57 -8.71
N GLY A 166 -2.07 5.76 -7.39
CA GLY A 166 -3.04 5.22 -6.43
C GLY A 166 -2.52 3.97 -5.70
N MET A 167 -1.67 3.17 -6.36
CA MET A 167 -1.01 2.05 -5.69
C MET A 167 0.07 2.50 -4.70
N SER A 168 0.50 3.78 -4.75
CA SER A 168 1.41 4.38 -3.77
C SER A 168 0.97 4.09 -2.33
N GLY A 169 1.92 3.70 -1.49
CA GLY A 169 1.70 3.25 -0.11
C GLY A 169 1.18 1.81 0.02
N GLY A 170 0.92 1.14 -1.10
CA GLY A 170 0.54 -0.28 -1.13
C GLY A 170 1.66 -1.18 -0.65
N PRO A 171 1.34 -2.30 0.01
CA PRO A 171 2.35 -3.17 0.61
C PRO A 171 3.10 -3.98 -0.44
N VAL A 172 4.37 -4.23 -0.16
CA VAL A 172 5.20 -5.23 -0.80
C VAL A 172 5.38 -6.38 0.18
N PHE A 173 4.81 -7.54 -0.14
CA PHE A 173 4.85 -8.72 0.70
C PHE A 173 5.99 -9.66 0.32
N PHE A 174 6.57 -10.29 1.34
CA PHE A 174 7.40 -11.48 1.20
C PHE A 174 6.79 -12.64 1.98
N GLY A 175 6.88 -13.85 1.42
CA GLY A 175 6.28 -15.06 1.98
C GLY A 175 4.77 -15.17 1.70
N THR A 176 4.17 -16.28 2.13
CA THR A 176 2.77 -16.63 1.87
C THR A 176 2.07 -17.07 3.16
N GLY A 177 0.74 -17.12 3.13
CA GLY A 177 -0.08 -17.59 4.26
C GLY A 177 0.22 -16.82 5.55
N THR A 178 0.41 -17.56 6.64
CA THR A 178 0.71 -17.00 7.98
C THR A 178 2.12 -16.42 8.11
N GLY A 179 3.05 -16.78 7.22
CA GLY A 179 4.41 -16.24 7.18
C GLY A 179 4.55 -14.96 6.36
N ARG A 180 3.46 -14.50 5.74
CA ARG A 180 3.42 -13.29 4.91
C ARG A 180 3.62 -12.05 5.77
N ARG A 181 4.51 -11.16 5.33
CA ARG A 181 4.82 -9.90 6.01
C ARG A 181 5.10 -8.78 5.03
N ILE A 182 4.82 -7.55 5.42
CA ILE A 182 5.16 -6.35 4.66
C ILE A 182 6.66 -6.08 4.84
N VAL A 183 7.38 -5.95 3.73
CA VAL A 183 8.84 -5.70 3.69
C VAL A 183 9.19 -4.41 2.96
N GLY A 184 8.21 -3.71 2.40
CA GLY A 184 8.34 -2.42 1.75
C GLY A 184 6.99 -1.83 1.38
N VAL A 185 7.00 -0.57 0.93
CA VAL A 185 5.83 0.12 0.37
C VAL A 185 6.13 0.62 -1.04
N ILE A 186 5.13 0.58 -1.91
CA ILE A 186 5.22 1.16 -3.26
C ILE A 186 5.35 2.68 -3.12
N SER A 187 6.45 3.25 -3.60
CA SER A 187 6.74 4.69 -3.47
C SER A 187 6.58 5.42 -4.80
N ALA A 188 7.27 4.96 -5.85
CA ALA A 188 7.34 5.68 -7.12
C ALA A 188 7.35 4.73 -8.33
N ILE A 189 7.37 5.30 -9.53
CA ILE A 189 7.48 4.60 -10.81
C ILE A 189 8.76 5.10 -11.49
N ALA A 190 9.60 4.18 -11.97
CA ALA A 190 10.79 4.50 -12.73
C ALA A 190 10.84 3.65 -14.01
N GLY A 191 10.49 4.25 -15.15
CA GLY A 191 10.31 3.50 -16.39
C GLY A 191 9.15 2.51 -16.25
N GLY A 192 9.43 1.21 -16.42
CA GLY A 192 8.46 0.13 -16.22
C GLY A 192 8.44 -0.46 -14.80
N ASP A 193 9.39 -0.05 -13.94
CA ASP A 193 9.59 -0.65 -12.64
C ASP A 193 8.83 0.07 -11.53
N ALA A 194 8.40 -0.70 -10.53
CA ALA A 194 7.99 -0.16 -9.25
C ALA A 194 9.23 0.19 -8.41
N VAL A 195 9.27 1.41 -7.89
CA VAL A 195 10.25 1.82 -6.89
C VAL A 195 9.65 1.66 -5.51
N VAL A 196 10.32 0.91 -4.66
CA VAL A 196 9.85 0.52 -3.32
C VAL A 196 10.76 1.11 -2.26
N ALA A 197 10.16 1.72 -1.25
CA ALA A 197 10.83 2.08 0.00
C ALA A 197 10.81 0.84 0.92
N PRO A 198 11.96 0.22 1.21
CA PRO A 198 12.02 -0.96 2.05
C PRO A 198 11.69 -0.61 3.51
N VAL A 199 11.01 -1.51 4.20
CA VAL A 199 10.79 -1.42 5.64
C VAL A 199 12.13 -1.53 6.37
N ASP A 200 12.35 -0.63 7.32
CA ASP A 200 13.55 -0.56 8.13
C ASP A 200 13.25 -0.87 9.63
N PRO A 201 14.27 -0.91 10.50
CA PRO A 201 14.05 -1.11 11.93
C PRO A 201 13.18 -0.04 12.60
N TRP A 202 13.16 1.20 12.12
CA TRP A 202 12.25 2.22 12.67
C TRP A 202 10.79 1.84 12.41
N VAL A 203 10.44 1.48 11.17
CA VAL A 203 9.07 1.10 10.81
C VAL A 203 8.61 -0.13 11.59
N ILE A 204 9.47 -1.15 11.74
CA ILE A 204 9.14 -2.36 12.51
C ILE A 204 8.79 -2.01 13.96
N ARG A 205 9.58 -1.14 14.60
CA ARG A 205 9.33 -0.72 15.99
C ARG A 205 8.07 0.13 16.11
N GLU A 206 7.87 1.09 15.21
CA GLU A 206 6.73 2.00 15.28
C GLU A 206 5.41 1.29 14.96
N ALA A 207 5.41 0.35 14.01
CA ALA A 207 4.25 -0.50 13.71
C ALA A 207 3.87 -1.40 14.91
N ALA A 208 4.86 -1.90 15.64
CA ALA A 208 4.65 -2.73 16.84
C ALA A 208 4.30 -1.92 18.10
N ARG A 209 4.43 -0.58 18.06
CA ARG A 209 4.11 0.27 19.21
C ARG A 209 2.62 0.19 19.53
N PRO A 210 2.24 -0.17 20.77
CA PRO A 210 0.84 -0.23 21.18
C PRO A 210 0.14 1.11 20.95
N TYR A 211 -1.05 1.05 20.39
CA TYR A 211 -1.90 2.20 20.19
C TYR A 211 -3.37 1.79 20.39
N THR A 212 -4.08 2.56 21.19
CA THR A 212 -5.52 2.42 21.42
C THR A 212 -6.14 3.81 21.20
N PRO A 213 -7.04 3.95 20.21
CA PRO A 213 -7.71 5.21 19.91
C PRO A 213 -8.55 5.77 21.05
#